data_AF-A0A7Y2NVW6-F1
#
_entry.id   AF-A0A7Y2NVW6-F1
#
_cell.length_a   1.000
_cell.length_b   1.000
_cell.length_c   1.000
_cell.angle_alpha   90.00
_cell.angle_beta   90.00
_cell.angle_gamma   90.00
#
_symmetry.space_group_name_H-M   'P 1'
#
loop_
_entity.id
_entity.type
_entity.pdbx_description
1 polymer ?
#
loop_
_entity_poly.entity_id
_entity_poly.type
_entity_poly.pdbx_seq_one_letter_code
_entity_poly.pdbx_strand_id
1 'polypeptide(L)'
;DASTQEIVNTAKRTGATVRGPIPMPNKIEKFTVLRGPHVDKKSRDQFEIRTHKRLLDIVDPTPQTVDALMKLDLAAGVDVQISV
;
A
#
# COMPACT_ATOMS: atom_id res chain seq x y z
N ASP A 1 -5.99 7.06 2.36
CA ASP A 1 -5.77 6.13 1.23
C ASP A 1 -7.05 6.02 0.42
N ALA A 2 -7.15 6.87 -0.60
CA ALA A 2 -8.28 6.88 -1.52
C ALA A 2 -8.41 5.55 -2.27
N SER A 3 -7.28 4.99 -2.73
CA SER A 3 -7.24 3.73 -3.49
C SER A 3 -7.81 2.54 -2.72
N THR A 4 -7.50 2.38 -1.42
CA THR A 4 -8.13 1.30 -0.63
C THR A 4 -9.64 1.46 -0.51
N GLN A 5 -10.13 2.69 -0.47
CA GLN A 5 -11.56 2.93 -0.35
C GLN A 5 -12.29 2.65 -1.67
N GLU A 6 -11.66 2.99 -2.80
CA GLU A 6 -12.13 2.64 -4.13
C GLU A 6 -12.20 1.11 -4.33
N ILE A 7 -11.15 0.38 -3.95
CA ILE A 7 -11.12 -1.10 -4.01
C ILE A 7 -12.26 -1.71 -3.18
N VAL A 8 -12.44 -1.23 -1.94
CA VAL A 8 -13.52 -1.72 -1.05
C VAL A 8 -14.90 -1.43 -1.64
N ASN A 9 -15.11 -0.25 -2.23
CA ASN A 9 -16.38 0.12 -2.84
C ASN A 9 -16.68 -0.74 -4.07
N THR A 10 -15.68 -1.03 -4.90
CA THR A 10 -15.81 -1.91 -6.07
C THR A 10 -16.15 -3.33 -5.66
N ALA A 11 -15.43 -3.89 -4.68
CA ALA A 11 -15.70 -5.24 -4.19
C ALA A 11 -17.10 -5.37 -3.57
N LYS A 12 -17.55 -4.37 -2.80
CA LYS A 12 -18.93 -4.30 -2.28
C LYS A 12 -19.99 -4.23 -3.37
N ARG A 13 -19.74 -3.48 -4.46
CA ARG A 13 -20.68 -3.38 -5.60
C ARG A 13 -20.86 -4.72 -6.31
N THR A 14 -19.81 -5.55 -6.35
CA THR A 14 -19.88 -6.91 -6.93
C THR A 14 -20.48 -7.96 -5.99
N GLY A 15 -20.89 -7.58 -4.77
CA GLY A 15 -21.52 -8.49 -3.82
C GLY A 15 -20.55 -9.36 -3.00
N ALA A 16 -19.24 -9.12 -3.10
CA ALA A 16 -18.25 -9.84 -2.31
C ALA A 16 -18.17 -9.29 -0.88
N THR A 17 -18.04 -10.18 0.09
CA THR A 17 -17.91 -9.82 1.51
C THR A 17 -16.46 -9.44 1.80
N VAL A 18 -16.20 -8.15 2.01
CA VAL A 18 -14.84 -7.64 2.25
C VAL A 18 -14.62 -7.44 3.74
N ARG A 19 -13.56 -8.04 4.29
CA ARG A 19 -13.02 -7.64 5.58
C ARG A 19 -12.21 -6.36 5.35
N GLY A 20 -12.63 -5.29 6.01
CA GLY A 20 -12.13 -3.93 5.77
C GLY A 20 -10.60 -3.81 5.82
N PRO A 21 -10.02 -2.76 5.23
CA PRO A 21 -8.58 -2.66 5.04
C PRO A 21 -7.86 -2.65 6.39
N ILE A 22 -7.18 -3.74 6.72
CA ILE A 22 -6.43 -3.91 7.96
C ILE A 22 -5.07 -3.24 7.76
N PRO A 23 -4.73 -2.21 8.55
CA PRO A 23 -3.42 -1.59 8.48
C PRO A 23 -2.37 -2.56 9.03
N MET A 24 -1.40 -2.91 8.21
CA MET A 24 -0.23 -3.69 8.65
C MET A 24 0.84 -2.74 9.19
N PRO A 25 1.76 -3.22 10.04
CA PRO A 25 2.87 -2.42 10.52
C PRO A 25 3.66 -1.80 9.35
N ASN A 26 3.85 -0.48 9.41
CA ASN A 26 4.59 0.23 8.39
C ASN A 26 6.08 -0.14 8.49
N LYS A 27 6.70 -0.45 7.35
CA LYS A 27 8.15 -0.61 7.30
C LYS A 27 8.76 0.79 7.20
N ILE A 28 9.65 1.12 8.15
CA ILE A 28 10.36 2.40 8.20
C ILE A 28 11.84 2.12 8.01
N GLU A 29 12.38 2.55 6.88
CA GLU A 29 13.81 2.45 6.59
C GLU A 29 14.42 3.84 6.80
N LYS A 30 15.37 3.95 7.74
CA LYS A 30 16.02 5.21 8.09
C LYS A 30 17.43 5.24 7.53
N PHE A 31 17.76 6.30 6.83
CA PHE A 31 19.07 6.53 6.22
C PHE A 31 19.67 7.79 6.82
N THR A 32 20.93 7.71 7.24
CA THR A 32 21.67 8.85 7.76
C THR A 32 22.89 9.09 6.88
N VAL A 33 22.94 10.25 6.24
CA VAL A 33 24.05 10.64 5.36
C VAL A 33 24.73 11.89 5.88
N LEU A 34 26.03 12.01 5.58
CA LEU A 34 26.77 13.24 5.86
C LEU A 34 26.38 14.29 4.82
N ARG A 35 26.11 15.52 5.30
CA ARG A 35 25.75 16.62 4.41
C ARG A 35 26.93 17.10 3.57
N GLY A 36 28.13 17.07 4.15
CA GLY A 36 29.37 17.52 3.52
C GLY A 36 30.32 16.37 3.20
N PRO A 37 31.19 16.55 2.19
CA PRO A 37 32.17 15.53 1.80
C PRO A 37 33.37 15.41 2.76
N HIS A 38 33.61 16.39 3.65
CA HIS A 38 34.83 16.42 4.48
C HIS A 38 34.59 16.97 5.90
N VAL A 39 35.27 16.37 6.89
CA VAL A 39 35.43 16.76 8.32
C VAL A 39 34.17 16.82 9.20
N ASP A 40 33.03 17.32 8.73
CA ASP A 40 31.89 17.63 9.60
C ASP A 40 30.99 16.43 9.95
N LYS A 41 31.44 15.56 10.87
CA LYS A 41 30.70 14.36 11.30
C LYS A 41 29.39 14.63 12.07
N LYS A 42 29.27 15.82 12.66
CA LYS A 42 28.06 16.26 13.41
C LYS A 42 26.94 16.73 12.48
N SER A 43 27.27 17.14 11.25
CA SER A 43 26.29 17.56 10.25
C SER A 43 25.77 16.33 9.51
N ARG A 44 24.58 15.86 9.89
CA ARG A 44 23.94 14.66 9.33
C ARG A 44 22.54 14.98 8.87
N ASP A 45 22.20 14.50 7.68
CA ASP A 45 20.83 14.50 7.18
C ASP A 45 20.20 13.13 7.42
N GLN A 46 18.98 13.15 7.96
CA GLN A 46 18.20 11.94 8.20
C GLN A 46 17.06 11.88 7.21
N PHE A 47 17.04 10.82 6.41
CA PHE A 47 15.97 10.52 5.49
C PHE A 47 15.27 9.25 5.94
N GLU A 48 14.01 9.10 5.59
CA GLU A 48 13.28 7.86 5.79
C GLU A 48 12.43 7.52 4.57
N ILE A 49 12.34 6.23 4.30
CA ILE A 49 11.37 5.66 3.38
C ILE A 49 10.34 4.93 4.24
N ARG A 50 9.08 5.37 4.14
CA ARG A 50 7.95 4.74 4.83
C ARG A 50 7.12 3.96 3.82
N THR A 51 7.07 2.64 3.98
CA THR A 51 6.21 1.77 3.19
C THR A 51 4.97 1.43 4.00
N HIS A 52 3.82 1.96 3.56
CA HIS A 52 2.52 1.66 4.14
C HIS A 52 1.95 0.39 3.52
N LYS A 53 1.63 -0.60 4.34
CA LYS A 53 1.03 -1.87 3.89
C LYS A 53 -0.38 -1.98 4.42
N ARG A 54 -1.32 -2.36 3.57
CA ARG A 54 -2.71 -2.64 3.94
C ARG A 54 -3.09 -4.01 3.40
N LEU A 55 -3.79 -4.77 4.22
CA LEU A 55 -4.33 -6.07 3.85
C LEU A 55 -5.84 -5.95 3.67
N LEU A 56 -6.33 -6.43 2.55
CA LEU A 56 -7.75 -6.59 2.25
C LEU A 56 -8.02 -8.07 2.08
N ASP A 57 -9.04 -8.56 2.77
CA ASP A 57 -9.44 -9.97 2.73
C ASP A 57 -10.85 -10.05 2.14
N ILE A 58 -11.02 -10.87 1.10
CA ILE A 58 -12.27 -11.04 0.36
C ILE A 58 -12.78 -12.44 0.64
N VAL A 59 -13.87 -12.53 1.40
CA VAL A 59 -14.56 -13.79 1.70
C VAL A 59 -15.52 -14.08 0.55
N ASP A 60 -15.30 -15.23 -0.11
CA ASP A 60 -16.00 -15.72 -1.30
C ASP A 60 -15.81 -14.85 -2.56
N PRO A 61 -14.67 -15.02 -3.28
CA PRO A 61 -14.44 -14.29 -4.52
C PRO A 61 -15.34 -14.83 -5.63
N THR A 62 -16.16 -13.94 -6.23
CA THR A 62 -16.85 -14.26 -7.49
C THR A 62 -15.93 -13.98 -8.68
N PRO A 63 -16.06 -14.69 -9.82
CA PRO A 63 -15.27 -14.41 -11.02
C PRO A 63 -15.40 -12.96 -11.49
N GLN A 64 -16.61 -12.40 -11.37
CA GLN A 64 -16.90 -11.00 -11.70
C GLN A 64 -16.15 -10.00 -10.80
N THR A 65 -15.90 -10.36 -9.54
CA THR A 65 -15.11 -9.54 -8.61
C THR A 65 -13.64 -9.54 -8.99
N VAL A 66 -13.07 -10.67 -9.40
CA VAL A 66 -11.65 -10.76 -9.82
C VAL A 66 -11.39 -9.91 -11.06
N ASP A 67 -12.27 -9.99 -12.06
CA ASP A 67 -12.16 -9.21 -13.29
C ASP A 67 -12.31 -7.70 -13.03
N ALA A 68 -13.22 -7.32 -12.12
CA ALA A 68 -13.42 -5.92 -11.74
C ALA A 68 -12.20 -5.34 -10.98
N LEU A 69 -11.48 -6.16 -10.22
CA LEU A 69 -10.27 -5.74 -9.51
C LEU A 69 -9.08 -5.58 -10.43
N MET A 70 -8.92 -6.45 -11.43
CA MET A 70 -7.84 -6.33 -12.43
C MET A 70 -8.03 -5.13 -13.37
N LYS A 71 -9.28 -4.74 -13.62
CA LYS A 71 -9.62 -3.61 -14.49
C LYS A 71 -9.57 -2.24 -13.78
N LEU A 72 -9.36 -2.22 -12.47
CA LEU A 72 -9.34 -0.97 -11.72
C LEU A 72 -8.05 -0.20 -12.02
N ASP A 73 -8.16 1.00 -12.60
CA ASP A 73 -7.04 1.91 -12.77
C ASP A 73 -6.63 2.48 -11.40
N LEU A 74 -5.57 1.92 -10.84
CA LEU A 74 -5.00 2.37 -9.58
C LEU A 74 -4.06 3.57 -9.79
N ALA A 75 -3.97 4.43 -8.78
CA ALA A 75 -3.07 5.58 -8.81
C ALA A 75 -1.61 5.14 -8.98
N ALA A 76 -0.84 5.86 -9.81
CA ALA A 76 0.58 5.62 -10.01
C ALA A 76 1.34 5.73 -8.68
N GLY A 77 1.81 4.59 -8.15
CA GLY A 77 2.52 4.51 -6.87
C GLY A 77 1.91 3.54 -5.85
N VAL A 78 0.80 2.88 -6.17
CA VAL A 78 0.25 1.77 -5.37
C VAL A 78 0.65 0.45 -6.02
N ASP A 79 1.33 -0.40 -5.25
CA ASP A 79 1.62 -1.77 -5.64
C ASP A 79 0.57 -2.72 -5.04
N VAL A 80 0.06 -3.65 -5.85
CA VAL A 80 -0.99 -4.60 -5.44
C VAL A 80 -0.51 -6.02 -5.69
N GLN A 81 -0.48 -6.80 -4.61
CA GLN A 81 -0.17 -8.22 -4.66
C GLN A 81 -1.43 -9.02 -4.33
N ILE A 82 -1.82 -9.90 -5.24
CA ILE A 82 -2.92 -10.85 -5.06
C ILE A 82 -2.30 -12.20 -4.69
N SER A 83 -2.77 -12.81 -3.61
CA SER A 83 -2.44 -14.18 -3.24
C SER A 83 -3.75 -14.93 -3.03
N VAL A 84 -3.93 -16.02 -3.78
CA VAL A 84 -5.11 -16.90 -3.73
C VAL A 84 -4.87 -18.01 -2.73
#